data_AF-A0A1E9VIJ7-F1
#
_entry.id   AF-A0A1E9VIJ7-F1
#
_cell.length_a   1.000
_cell.length_b   1.000
_cell.length_c   1.000
_cell.angle_alpha   90.00
_cell.angle_beta   90.00
_cell.angle_gamma   90.00
#
_symmetry.space_group_name_H-M   'P 1'
#
loop_
_entity.id
_entity.type
_entity.pdbx_description
1 polymer ?
#
loop_
_entity_poly.entity_id
_entity_poly.type
_entity_poly.pdbx_seq_one_letter_code
_entity_poly.pdbx_strand_id
1 'polypeptide(L)'
;MWKDYVSLKELKKDLVFKRIVEWSESELILEDGTKMEVVCSESDCCAWAEGEFKNVKLDAVITDIKIFDKGNRLYNGDGHTSYAEVVVYHNRNEIAKAECTANDGNGGYYYSVCALKVKDKLCIVTDA
;
A
#
# COMPACT_ATOMS: atom_id res chain seq x y z
N MET A 1 0.36 14.51 -15.15
CA MET A 1 -0.22 13.21 -15.54
C MET A 1 -1.19 12.85 -14.43
N TRP A 2 -2.50 12.86 -14.69
CA TRP A 2 -3.49 12.61 -13.66
C TRP A 2 -3.37 11.15 -13.22
N LYS A 3 -3.05 10.94 -11.94
CA LYS A 3 -3.03 9.61 -11.31
C LYS A 3 -4.48 9.30 -10.98
N ASP A 4 -5.06 8.30 -11.63
CA ASP A 4 -6.43 7.89 -11.30
C ASP A 4 -6.39 7.04 -10.02
N TYR A 5 -6.99 7.56 -8.96
CA TYR A 5 -7.32 6.74 -7.81
C TYR A 5 -8.44 5.78 -8.20
N VAL A 6 -8.16 4.49 -8.08
CA VAL A 6 -9.06 3.40 -8.40
C VAL A 6 -9.37 2.59 -7.13
N SER A 7 -10.49 1.89 -7.16
CA SER A 7 -10.80 0.93 -6.09
C SER A 7 -9.80 -0.24 -6.06
N LEU A 8 -9.63 -0.86 -4.89
CA LEU A 8 -8.84 -2.10 -4.76
C LEU A 8 -9.35 -3.20 -5.72
N LYS A 9 -10.66 -3.26 -5.97
CA LYS A 9 -11.25 -4.22 -6.92
C LYS A 9 -10.74 -4.01 -8.35
N GLU A 10 -10.56 -2.76 -8.75
CA GLU A 10 -10.01 -2.42 -10.05
C GLU A 10 -8.52 -2.70 -10.11
N LEU A 11 -7.76 -2.32 -9.08
CA LEU A 11 -6.32 -2.57 -8.98
C LEU A 11 -6.00 -4.08 -9.06
N LYS A 12 -6.82 -4.92 -8.41
CA LYS A 12 -6.68 -6.39 -8.40
C LYS A 12 -6.69 -7.01 -9.80
N LYS A 13 -7.38 -6.41 -10.78
CA LYS A 13 -7.44 -6.95 -12.15
C LYS A 13 -6.06 -7.02 -12.80
N ASP A 14 -5.14 -6.16 -12.39
CA ASP A 14 -3.76 -6.14 -12.87
C ASP A 14 -2.81 -7.04 -12.07
N LEU A 15 -3.25 -7.65 -10.97
CA LEU A 15 -2.39 -8.34 -10.01
C LEU A 15 -2.76 -9.81 -9.80
N VAL A 16 -4.06 -10.13 -9.73
CA VAL A 16 -4.53 -11.49 -9.46
C VAL A 16 -4.16 -12.42 -10.63
N PHE A 17 -3.84 -13.66 -10.28
CA PHE A 17 -3.32 -14.72 -11.15
C PHE A 17 -1.91 -14.50 -11.68
N LYS A 18 -1.20 -13.51 -11.15
CA LYS A 18 0.23 -13.31 -11.43
C LYS A 18 1.09 -13.77 -10.26
N ARG A 19 2.28 -14.27 -10.56
CA ARG A 19 3.25 -14.73 -9.57
C ARG A 19 4.24 -13.64 -9.21
N ILE A 20 4.61 -13.58 -7.94
CA ILE A 20 5.70 -12.75 -7.45
C ILE A 20 7.03 -13.45 -7.77
N VAL A 21 7.93 -12.77 -8.49
CA VAL A 21 9.24 -13.33 -8.88
C VAL A 21 10.40 -12.65 -8.18
N GLU A 22 10.26 -11.37 -7.83
CA GLU A 22 11.26 -10.61 -7.08
C GLU A 22 10.57 -9.66 -6.09
N TRP A 23 11.28 -9.26 -5.04
CA TRP A 23 10.77 -8.28 -4.08
C TRP A 23 11.89 -7.51 -3.38
N SER A 24 11.53 -6.32 -2.89
CA SER A 24 12.28 -5.53 -1.91
C SER A 24 11.30 -4.97 -0.88
N GLU A 25 11.80 -4.29 0.15
CA GLU A 25 10.94 -3.61 1.13
C GLU A 25 9.97 -2.62 0.48
N SER A 26 10.33 -2.01 -0.66
CA SER A 26 9.50 -1.00 -1.33
C SER A 26 8.58 -1.55 -2.43
N GLU A 27 8.91 -2.70 -3.05
CA GLU A 27 8.17 -3.20 -4.21
C GLU A 27 8.10 -4.72 -4.33
N LEU A 28 6.99 -5.22 -4.89
CA LEU A 28 6.87 -6.58 -5.42
C LEU A 28 6.91 -6.54 -6.94
N ILE A 29 7.70 -7.42 -7.57
CA ILE A 29 7.82 -7.56 -9.02
C ILE A 29 7.16 -8.88 -9.44
N LEU A 30 6.24 -8.79 -10.38
CA LEU A 30 5.50 -9.93 -10.92
C LEU A 30 6.18 -10.49 -12.18
N GLU A 31 5.85 -11.72 -12.54
CA GLU A 31 6.46 -12.45 -13.66
C GLU A 31 6.33 -11.79 -15.03
N ASP A 32 5.38 -10.86 -15.21
CA ASP A 32 5.20 -10.07 -16.43
C ASP A 32 5.87 -8.68 -16.36
N GLY A 33 6.68 -8.44 -15.33
CA GLY A 33 7.34 -7.16 -15.07
C GLY A 33 6.45 -6.11 -14.38
N THR A 34 5.19 -6.43 -14.05
CA THR A 34 4.32 -5.52 -13.28
C THR A 34 4.92 -5.29 -11.90
N LYS A 35 5.00 -4.02 -11.48
CA LYS A 35 5.44 -3.60 -10.15
C LYS A 35 4.25 -3.21 -9.28
N MET A 36 4.25 -3.68 -8.04
CA MET A 36 3.33 -3.24 -6.99
C MET A 36 4.14 -2.55 -5.90
N GLU A 37 3.90 -1.26 -5.70
CA GLU A 37 4.66 -0.40 -4.80
C GLU A 37 3.74 0.18 -3.73
N VAL A 38 4.25 0.39 -2.51
CA VAL A 38 3.60 1.27 -1.52
C VAL A 38 4.27 2.63 -1.61
N VAL A 39 3.48 3.70 -1.80
CA VAL A 39 3.99 5.04 -2.04
C VAL A 39 3.26 6.10 -1.22
N CYS A 40 3.98 7.16 -0.86
CA CYS A 40 3.37 8.45 -0.53
C CYS A 40 2.83 9.07 -1.82
N SER A 41 1.52 8.98 -2.06
CA SER A 41 0.96 9.48 -3.32
C SER A 41 0.81 11.00 -3.32
N GLU A 42 0.47 11.55 -2.16
CA GLU A 42 0.27 12.97 -1.88
C GLU A 42 0.70 13.28 -0.43
N SER A 43 1.22 14.49 -0.20
CA SER A 43 1.60 14.97 1.13
C SER A 43 1.81 16.48 1.15
N ASP A 44 1.49 17.11 2.27
CA ASP A 44 1.74 18.53 2.54
C ASP A 44 2.89 18.73 3.55
N CYS A 45 3.83 19.62 3.23
CA CYS A 45 4.87 20.11 4.14
C CYS A 45 5.63 19.01 4.93
N CYS A 46 5.28 18.82 6.21
CA CYS A 46 5.91 17.86 7.13
C CYS A 46 5.15 16.53 7.23
N ALA A 47 4.02 16.41 6.55
CA ALA A 47 3.26 15.16 6.47
C ALA A 47 4.01 14.14 5.60
N TRP A 48 3.87 12.87 5.94
CA TRP A 48 4.54 11.78 5.24
C TRP A 48 3.70 10.51 5.30
N ALA A 49 3.88 9.66 4.30
CA ALA A 49 3.28 8.34 4.27
C ALA A 49 4.28 7.32 3.71
N GLU A 50 4.23 6.09 4.21
CA GLU A 50 5.15 5.04 3.81
C GLU A 50 4.55 3.65 4.04
N GLY A 51 5.22 2.63 3.52
CA GLY A 51 5.02 1.27 3.96
C GLY A 51 6.00 0.31 3.33
N GLU A 52 6.22 -0.81 4.01
CA GLU A 52 7.25 -1.78 3.65
C GLU A 52 6.68 -3.19 3.56
N PHE A 53 6.99 -3.89 2.48
CA PHE A 53 6.68 -5.31 2.32
C PHE A 53 7.56 -6.18 3.23
N LYS A 54 6.94 -7.19 3.82
CA LYS A 54 7.54 -8.18 4.73
C LYS A 54 6.95 -9.56 4.46
N ASN A 55 7.65 -10.59 4.91
CA ASN A 55 7.22 -12.00 4.83
C ASN A 55 6.83 -12.45 3.42
N VAL A 56 7.56 -11.95 2.40
CA VAL A 56 7.25 -12.22 0.99
C VAL A 56 7.69 -13.63 0.58
N LYS A 57 6.78 -14.38 -0.01
CA LYS A 57 7.04 -15.68 -0.64
C LYS A 57 7.10 -15.50 -2.15
N LEU A 58 8.28 -15.73 -2.70
CA LEU A 58 8.48 -15.82 -4.15
C LEU A 58 7.81 -17.07 -4.71
N ASP A 59 7.61 -17.06 -6.03
CA ASP A 59 7.00 -18.12 -6.82
C ASP A 59 5.54 -18.46 -6.42
N ALA A 60 4.92 -17.62 -5.60
CA ALA A 60 3.52 -17.74 -5.22
C ALA A 60 2.61 -16.88 -6.12
N VAL A 61 1.52 -17.47 -6.59
CA VAL A 61 0.50 -16.77 -7.40
C VAL A 61 -0.41 -15.94 -6.50
N ILE A 62 -0.61 -14.67 -6.82
CA ILE A 62 -1.56 -13.80 -6.13
C ILE A 62 -2.97 -14.26 -6.47
N THR A 63 -3.75 -14.59 -5.44
CA THR A 63 -5.15 -14.98 -5.56
C THR A 63 -6.09 -13.94 -4.96
N ASP A 64 -5.62 -13.15 -4.00
CA ASP A 64 -6.38 -12.05 -3.42
C ASP A 64 -5.43 -11.03 -2.77
N ILE A 65 -5.95 -9.82 -2.54
CA ILE A 65 -5.26 -8.74 -1.82
C ILE A 65 -6.29 -8.09 -0.88
N LYS A 66 -5.93 -7.78 0.36
CA LYS A 66 -6.84 -7.10 1.29
C LYS A 66 -6.14 -5.95 1.96
N ILE A 67 -6.92 -4.90 2.24
CA ILE A 67 -6.49 -3.78 3.06
C ILE A 67 -7.22 -3.89 4.39
N PHE A 68 -6.49 -3.84 5.49
CA PHE A 68 -7.02 -3.85 6.85
C PHE A 68 -6.67 -2.53 7.52
N ASP A 69 -7.69 -1.74 7.86
CA ASP A 69 -7.52 -0.59 8.74
C ASP A 69 -7.09 -1.07 10.13
N LYS A 70 -6.05 -0.45 10.69
CA LYS A 70 -5.50 -0.75 12.01
C LYS A 70 -5.63 0.41 13.00
N GLY A 71 -6.21 1.52 12.57
CA GLY A 71 -6.35 2.72 13.38
C GLY A 71 -6.23 3.95 12.50
N ASN A 72 -7.16 4.88 12.65
CA ASN A 72 -7.23 6.08 11.83
C ASN A 72 -7.12 7.33 12.70
N ARG A 73 -6.26 8.26 12.29
CA ARG A 73 -6.01 9.57 12.91
C ARG A 73 -5.81 9.48 14.43
N LEU A 74 -4.91 8.60 14.86
CA LEU A 74 -4.51 8.47 16.25
C LEU A 74 -3.54 9.58 16.62
N TYR A 75 -3.89 10.40 17.60
CA TYR A 75 -3.01 11.48 18.07
C TYR A 75 -1.73 10.92 18.70
N ASN A 76 -0.58 11.39 18.26
CA ASN A 76 0.74 10.89 18.67
C ASN A 76 1.59 11.91 19.46
N GLY A 77 1.04 13.09 19.76
CA GLY A 77 1.73 14.19 20.45
C GLY A 77 2.03 15.37 19.53
N ASP A 78 2.37 15.12 18.28
CA ASP A 78 2.70 16.17 17.29
C ASP A 78 1.63 16.28 16.20
N GLY A 79 0.91 15.19 15.93
CA GLY A 79 -0.14 15.12 14.94
C GLY A 79 -0.96 13.85 15.05
N HIS A 80 -1.62 13.48 13.97
CA HIS A 80 -2.37 12.24 13.85
C HIS A 80 -1.67 11.27 12.91
N THR A 81 -1.67 10.00 13.29
CA THR A 81 -1.12 8.90 12.49
C THR A 81 -2.20 7.87 12.23
N SER A 82 -2.29 7.41 10.99
CA SER A 82 -3.13 6.31 10.57
C SER A 82 -2.28 5.12 10.16
N TYR A 83 -2.80 3.92 10.42
CA TYR A 83 -2.13 2.65 10.18
C TYR A 83 -3.04 1.72 9.41
N ALA A 84 -2.48 1.00 8.45
CA ALA A 84 -3.17 -0.05 7.73
C ALA A 84 -2.22 -1.17 7.32
N GLU A 85 -2.77 -2.30 6.93
CA GLU A 85 -2.01 -3.42 6.38
C GLU A 85 -2.53 -3.80 5.00
N VAL A 86 -1.63 -3.98 4.05
CA VAL A 86 -1.92 -4.65 2.77
C VAL A 86 -1.47 -6.09 2.88
N VAL A 87 -2.38 -7.05 2.71
CA VAL A 87 -2.04 -8.48 2.76
C VAL A 87 -2.33 -9.13 1.43
N VAL A 88 -1.34 -9.84 0.88
CA VAL A 88 -1.40 -10.58 -0.38
C VAL A 88 -1.54 -12.07 -0.07
N TYR A 89 -2.47 -12.74 -0.77
CA TYR A 89 -2.82 -14.13 -0.51
C TYR A 89 -2.57 -15.04 -1.71
N HIS A 90 -2.10 -16.26 -1.45
CA HIS A 90 -2.16 -17.42 -2.34
C HIS A 90 -3.04 -18.50 -1.72
N ASN A 91 -4.21 -18.76 -2.31
CA ASN A 91 -5.15 -19.76 -1.85
C ASN A 91 -5.46 -19.65 -0.34
N ARG A 92 -5.79 -18.43 0.11
CA ARG A 92 -6.03 -18.05 1.53
C ARG A 92 -4.80 -18.03 2.45
N ASN A 93 -3.61 -18.41 1.98
CA ASN A 93 -2.38 -18.26 2.75
C ASN A 93 -1.76 -16.90 2.50
N GLU A 94 -1.30 -16.23 3.56
CA GLU A 94 -0.54 -15.00 3.43
C GLU A 94 0.81 -15.29 2.78
N ILE A 95 1.12 -14.50 1.73
CA ILE A 95 2.35 -14.61 0.95
C ILE A 95 3.13 -13.30 0.88
N ALA A 96 2.54 -12.18 1.27
CA ALA A 96 3.24 -10.91 1.49
C ALA A 96 2.35 -10.02 2.36
N LYS A 97 2.97 -9.12 3.12
CA LYS A 97 2.28 -8.12 3.93
C LYS A 97 3.03 -6.80 3.83
N ALA A 98 2.34 -5.69 3.63
CA ALA A 98 2.89 -4.36 3.86
C ALA A 98 2.24 -3.71 5.07
N GLU A 99 3.06 -3.13 5.94
CA GLU A 99 2.61 -2.29 7.05
C GLU A 99 2.71 -0.84 6.59
N CYS A 100 1.57 -0.15 6.58
CA CYS A 100 1.42 1.15 5.96
C CYS A 100 1.07 2.20 7.02
N THR A 101 1.70 3.37 6.90
CA THR A 101 1.54 4.49 7.83
C THR A 101 1.31 5.77 7.04
N ALA A 102 0.41 6.63 7.52
CA ALA A 102 0.28 8.01 7.09
C ALA A 102 0.29 8.91 8.33
N ASN A 103 0.99 10.03 8.27
CA ASN A 103 1.09 11.00 9.35
C ASN A 103 0.84 12.42 8.83
N ASP A 104 0.00 13.18 9.52
CA ASP A 104 -0.39 14.54 9.12
C ASP A 104 0.65 15.61 9.52
N GLY A 105 1.75 15.24 10.19
CA GLY A 105 2.88 16.10 10.53
C GLY A 105 2.60 17.30 11.44
N ASN A 106 1.35 17.66 11.70
CA ASN A 106 0.97 18.89 12.41
C ASN A 106 -0.53 18.90 12.79
N GLY A 107 -0.94 18.14 13.80
CA GLY A 107 -2.24 18.28 14.47
C GLY A 107 -3.50 18.35 13.60
N GLY A 108 -3.50 17.78 12.39
CA GLY A 108 -4.61 17.82 11.42
C GLY A 108 -4.61 18.99 10.44
N TYR A 109 -3.54 19.79 10.37
CA TYR A 109 -3.41 20.93 9.44
C TYR A 109 -2.79 20.57 8.09
N TYR A 110 -2.05 19.46 8.00
CA TYR A 110 -1.57 18.91 6.73
C TYR A 110 -2.22 17.56 6.48
N TYR A 111 -1.93 16.97 5.33
CA TYR A 111 -2.41 15.63 4.98
C TYR A 111 -1.31 14.81 4.34
N SER A 112 -1.41 13.49 4.45
CA SER A 112 -0.64 12.55 3.64
C SER A 112 -1.48 11.34 3.25
N VAL A 113 -1.18 10.77 2.09
CA VAL A 113 -1.90 9.61 1.54
C VAL A 113 -0.92 8.49 1.23
N CYS A 114 -1.10 7.36 1.92
CA CYS A 114 -0.44 6.10 1.59
C CYS A 114 -1.27 5.35 0.55
N ALA A 115 -0.66 4.99 -0.58
CA ALA A 115 -1.35 4.28 -1.65
C ALA A 115 -0.55 3.08 -2.18
N LEU A 116 -1.27 2.06 -2.65
CA LEU A 116 -0.72 1.03 -3.52
C LEU A 116 -0.68 1.55 -4.95
N LYS A 117 0.48 1.47 -5.58
CA LYS A 117 0.69 1.84 -6.97
C LYS A 117 0.93 0.61 -7.82
N VAL A 118 0.21 0.54 -8.94
CA VAL A 118 0.42 -0.45 -9.99
C VAL A 118 0.30 0.27 -11.32
N LYS A 119 1.39 0.32 -12.10
CA LYS A 119 1.46 1.13 -13.33
C LYS A 119 1.11 2.60 -13.02
N ASP A 120 0.07 3.12 -13.65
CA ASP A 120 -0.50 4.46 -13.51
C ASP A 120 -1.68 4.54 -12.53
N LYS A 121 -2.09 3.42 -11.94
CA LYS A 121 -3.22 3.32 -11.00
C LYS A 121 -2.75 3.44 -9.55
N LEU A 122 -3.52 4.17 -8.74
CA LEU A 122 -3.33 4.25 -7.30
C LEU A 122 -4.57 3.72 -6.57
N CYS A 123 -4.38 2.96 -5.49
CA CYS A 123 -5.44 2.63 -4.54
C CYS A 123 -5.06 3.15 -3.17
N ILE A 124 -5.90 3.99 -2.57
CA ILE A 124 -5.68 4.49 -1.22
C ILE A 124 -5.64 3.29 -0.25
N VAL A 125 -4.65 3.28 0.62
CA VAL A 125 -4.48 2.31 1.70
C VAL A 125 -4.88 2.94 3.02
N THR A 126 -4.34 4.12 3.32
CA THR A 126 -4.68 4.93 4.49
C THR A 126 -4.26 6.39 4.27
N ASP A 127 -4.80 7.29 5.06
CA ASP A 127 -4.55 8.73 5.04
C ASP A 127 -4.55 9.29 6.47
N ALA A 128 -3.82 10.36 6.69
CA ALA A 128 -3.84 11.12 7.94
C ALA A 128 -4.20 12.57 7.63
#